data_AF-A0AAC9NGG5-F1
#
_entry.id   AF-A0AAC9NGG5-F1
#
_cell.length_a   1.000
_cell.length_b   1.000
_cell.length_c   1.000
_cell.angle_alpha   90.00
_cell.angle_beta   90.00
_cell.angle_gamma   90.00
#
_symmetry.space_group_name_H-M   'P 1'
#
loop_
_entity.id
_entity.type
_entity.pdbx_description
1 polymer ?
#
loop_
_entity_poly.entity_id
_entity_poly.type
_entity_poly.pdbx_seq_one_letter_code
_entity_poly.pdbx_strand_id
1 'polypeptide(L)'
;MSLRSEIAPQMKVAEERYPIVLKAVLGYTDFCDEYGDEDFIEYKRVEGELHQLTRKDMSRYDLWEYWEGEGAEVLSFRIALPDPLVVKDISREEITEIVTILKVFDVPEETEDTTFEQQFKWYLDEYYDAFLKLNCAKYSYKLFMRNKNKQGEYFEYSIEETVNELMKK
;
A
#
# COMPACT_ATOMS: atom_id res chain seq x y z
N MET A 1 4.98 5.36 19.01
CA MET A 1 6.42 5.03 18.98
C MET A 1 6.89 5.21 17.53
N SER A 2 8.14 5.59 17.24
CA SER A 2 8.58 5.63 15.84
C SER A 2 9.01 4.23 15.40
N LEU A 3 8.44 3.73 14.30
CA LEU A 3 8.82 2.44 13.71
C LEU A 3 10.28 2.52 13.19
N ARG A 4 11.01 1.41 13.29
CA ARG A 4 12.33 1.30 12.67
C ARG A 4 12.21 1.49 11.14
N SER A 5 13.25 2.03 10.52
CA SER A 5 13.26 2.34 9.08
C SER A 5 13.05 1.13 8.17
N GLU A 6 13.31 -0.08 8.66
CA GLU A 6 13.06 -1.34 7.92
C GLU A 6 11.59 -1.79 7.94
N ILE A 7 10.79 -1.22 8.85
CA ILE A 7 9.35 -1.48 8.99
C ILE A 7 8.56 -0.32 8.37
N ALA A 8 8.97 0.92 8.65
CA ALA A 8 8.29 2.11 8.18
C ALA A 8 8.27 2.20 6.63
N PRO A 9 7.17 2.67 6.03
CA PRO A 9 7.12 2.95 4.60
C PRO A 9 8.22 3.93 4.19
N GLN A 10 8.92 3.64 3.09
CA GLN A 10 10.01 4.50 2.61
C GLN A 10 9.49 5.70 1.81
N MET A 11 8.81 6.63 2.49
CA MET A 11 8.07 7.74 1.85
C MET A 11 8.94 8.65 0.99
N LYS A 12 10.18 8.93 1.41
CA LYS A 12 11.12 9.73 0.59
C LYS A 12 11.44 9.09 -0.76
N VAL A 13 11.61 7.77 -0.77
CA VAL A 13 11.86 7.02 -2.01
C VAL A 13 10.62 7.04 -2.90
N ALA A 14 9.43 6.95 -2.31
CA ALA A 14 8.18 7.08 -3.03
C ALA A 14 8.04 8.48 -3.64
N GLU A 15 8.29 9.53 -2.87
CA GLU A 15 8.22 10.93 -3.30
C GLU A 15 9.15 11.24 -4.49
N GLU A 16 10.38 10.72 -4.45
CA GLU A 16 11.35 10.87 -5.55
C GLU A 16 10.91 10.15 -6.84
N ARG A 17 10.29 8.98 -6.71
CA ARG A 17 9.84 8.15 -7.85
C ARG A 17 8.50 8.59 -8.42
N TYR A 18 7.61 9.08 -7.56
CA TYR A 18 6.23 9.40 -7.86
C TYR A 18 6.03 10.21 -9.15
N PRO A 19 6.70 11.35 -9.38
CA PRO A 19 6.48 12.13 -10.61
C PRO A 19 6.91 11.39 -11.88
N ILE A 20 7.89 10.49 -11.79
CA ILE A 20 8.34 9.66 -12.92
C ILE A 20 7.28 8.61 -13.24
N VAL A 21 6.77 7.95 -12.21
CA VAL A 21 5.71 6.93 -12.35
C VAL A 21 4.43 7.55 -12.88
N LEU A 22 3.97 8.66 -12.29
CA LEU A 22 2.76 9.35 -12.70
C LEU A 22 2.81 9.78 -14.16
N LYS A 23 3.96 10.31 -14.60
CA LYS A 23 4.17 10.67 -16.00
C LYS A 23 4.09 9.44 -16.92
N ALA A 24 4.62 8.29 -16.50
CA ALA A 24 4.56 7.07 -17.30
C ALA A 24 3.13 6.52 -17.40
N VAL A 25 2.37 6.54 -16.30
CA VAL A 25 0.95 6.12 -16.27
C VAL A 25 0.10 7.03 -17.16
N LEU A 26 0.15 8.34 -16.95
CA LEU A 26 -0.64 9.29 -17.76
C LEU A 26 -0.19 9.33 -19.22
N GLY A 27 1.12 9.22 -19.48
CA GLY A 27 1.65 9.17 -20.84
C GLY A 27 1.22 7.93 -21.60
N TYR A 28 0.98 6.81 -20.90
CA TYR A 28 0.37 5.63 -21.52
C TYR A 28 -1.09 5.89 -21.90
N THR A 29 -1.88 6.51 -21.03
CA THR A 29 -3.26 6.92 -21.35
C THR A 29 -3.31 7.81 -22.58
N ASP A 30 -2.47 8.86 -22.61
CA ASP A 30 -2.40 9.78 -23.75
C ASP A 30 -2.04 9.04 -25.05
N PHE A 31 -1.11 8.07 -24.97
CA PHE A 31 -0.74 7.22 -26.11
C PHE A 31 -1.92 6.37 -26.59
N CYS A 32 -2.67 5.76 -25.67
CA CYS A 32 -3.81 4.92 -26.01
C CYS A 32 -4.95 5.73 -26.64
N ASP A 33 -5.19 6.94 -26.15
CA ASP A 33 -6.19 7.85 -26.70
C ASP A 33 -5.85 8.30 -28.13
N GLU A 34 -4.55 8.50 -28.42
CA GLU A 34 -4.09 8.96 -29.74
C GLU A 34 -3.91 7.81 -30.75
N TYR A 35 -3.38 6.67 -30.31
CA TYR A 35 -2.91 5.60 -31.21
C TYR A 35 -3.57 4.23 -30.97
N GLY A 36 -4.16 4.00 -29.79
CA GLY A 36 -4.51 2.68 -29.30
C GLY A 36 -3.30 1.79 -28.99
N ASP A 37 -3.52 0.63 -28.37
CA ASP A 37 -2.46 -0.37 -28.11
C ASP A 37 -3.02 -1.81 -28.10
N GLU A 38 -3.67 -2.22 -29.19
CA GLU A 38 -4.34 -3.53 -29.30
C GLU A 38 -3.41 -4.73 -29.06
N ASP A 39 -2.12 -4.59 -29.41
CA ASP A 39 -1.09 -5.61 -29.24
C ASP A 39 -0.33 -5.50 -27.90
N PHE A 40 -0.70 -4.55 -27.02
CA PHE A 40 -0.05 -4.28 -25.73
C PHE A 40 1.46 -3.97 -25.83
N ILE A 41 1.91 -3.41 -26.95
CA ILE A 41 3.34 -3.13 -27.17
C ILE A 41 3.79 -1.99 -26.25
N GLU A 42 3.03 -0.91 -26.21
CA GLU A 42 3.34 0.24 -25.38
C GLU A 42 3.13 -0.08 -23.89
N TYR A 43 2.07 -0.83 -23.56
CA TYR A 43 1.84 -1.36 -22.22
C TYR A 43 3.08 -2.07 -21.71
N LYS A 44 3.63 -3.01 -22.49
CA LYS A 44 4.82 -3.79 -22.08
C LYS A 44 6.08 -2.94 -21.97
N ARG A 45 6.20 -1.89 -22.78
CA ARG A 45 7.31 -0.92 -22.65
C ARG A 45 7.22 -0.20 -21.31
N VAL A 46 6.05 0.38 -20.99
CA VAL A 46 5.82 1.11 -19.74
C VAL A 46 5.95 0.20 -18.53
N GLU A 47 5.40 -1.02 -18.59
CA GLU A 47 5.56 -2.06 -17.58
C GLU A 47 7.04 -2.36 -17.30
N GLY A 48 7.85 -2.51 -18.36
CA GLY A 48 9.29 -2.74 -18.27
C GLY A 48 10.05 -1.57 -17.62
N GLU A 49 9.70 -0.33 -17.96
CA GLU A 49 10.31 0.87 -17.38
C GLU A 49 9.99 1.00 -15.88
N LEU A 50 8.73 0.81 -15.51
CA LEU A 50 8.29 0.86 -14.12
C LEU A 50 8.90 -0.29 -13.29
N HIS A 51 9.01 -1.49 -13.86
CA HIS A 51 9.72 -2.60 -13.22
C HIS A 51 11.19 -2.27 -12.97
N GLN A 52 11.89 -1.67 -13.95
CA GLN A 52 13.29 -1.31 -13.79
C GLN A 52 13.50 -0.26 -12.68
N LEU A 53 12.60 0.73 -12.60
CA LEU A 53 12.65 1.80 -11.59
C LEU A 53 12.34 1.28 -10.17
N THR A 54 11.32 0.45 -10.04
CA THR A 54 10.73 0.11 -8.73
C THR A 54 11.14 -1.27 -8.21
N ARG A 55 11.57 -2.16 -9.12
CA ARG A 55 11.80 -3.60 -8.90
C ARG A 55 10.54 -4.39 -8.52
N LYS A 56 9.36 -3.79 -8.67
CA LYS A 56 8.08 -4.45 -8.37
C LYS A 56 7.65 -5.38 -9.49
N ASP A 57 6.87 -6.39 -9.12
CA ASP A 57 6.09 -7.15 -10.08
C ASP A 57 4.94 -6.29 -10.60
N MET A 58 5.05 -5.88 -11.86
CA MET A 58 4.13 -4.91 -12.45
C MET A 58 2.80 -5.54 -12.87
N SER A 59 2.70 -6.87 -12.96
CA SER A 59 1.43 -7.53 -13.28
C SER A 59 0.36 -7.38 -12.19
N ARG A 60 0.72 -6.79 -11.04
CA ARG A 60 -0.18 -6.46 -9.93
C ARG A 60 -0.90 -5.13 -10.12
N TYR A 61 -0.49 -4.34 -11.10
CA TYR A 61 -0.95 -2.98 -11.32
C TYR A 61 -1.60 -2.88 -12.68
N ASP A 62 -2.85 -2.40 -12.72
CA ASP A 62 -3.56 -2.17 -13.97
C ASP A 62 -3.24 -0.77 -14.50
N LEU A 63 -2.36 -0.70 -15.50
CA LEU A 63 -2.01 0.56 -16.17
C LEU A 63 -3.08 0.99 -17.19
N TRP A 64 -3.99 0.09 -17.60
CA TRP A 64 -5.04 0.40 -18.54
C TRP A 64 -6.26 0.93 -17.79
N GLU A 65 -6.88 0.18 -16.87
CA GLU A 65 -8.18 0.55 -16.26
C GLU A 65 -8.05 1.21 -14.88
N TYR A 66 -6.99 1.98 -14.63
CA TYR A 66 -6.76 2.59 -13.30
C TYR A 66 -7.90 3.53 -12.86
N TRP A 67 -8.70 4.05 -13.80
CA TRP A 67 -9.86 4.89 -13.52
C TRP A 67 -11.00 4.13 -12.82
N GLU A 68 -11.07 2.80 -12.91
CA GLU A 68 -12.04 1.99 -12.16
C GLU A 68 -11.62 1.77 -10.69
N GLY A 69 -10.35 2.07 -10.38
CA GLY A 69 -9.80 2.02 -9.04
C GLY A 69 -9.77 3.39 -8.36
N GLU A 70 -8.58 3.79 -7.91
CA GLU A 70 -8.37 5.00 -7.10
C GLU A 70 -7.76 6.17 -7.91
N GLY A 71 -7.67 6.04 -9.23
CA GLY A 71 -7.10 7.05 -10.11
C GLY A 71 -5.57 6.92 -10.29
N ALA A 72 -5.05 7.74 -11.19
CA ALA A 72 -3.64 7.68 -11.62
C ALA A 72 -2.68 8.06 -10.49
N GLU A 73 -3.06 9.01 -9.65
CA GLU A 73 -2.27 9.51 -8.53
C GLU A 73 -2.03 8.39 -7.51
N VAL A 74 -3.09 7.73 -7.06
CA VAL A 74 -2.96 6.66 -6.06
C VAL A 74 -2.24 5.45 -6.63
N LEU A 75 -2.55 5.06 -7.87
CA LEU A 75 -1.82 3.99 -8.55
C LEU A 75 -0.32 4.29 -8.61
N SER A 76 0.04 5.51 -9.02
CA SER A 76 1.43 5.94 -9.15
C SER A 76 2.16 5.95 -7.81
N PHE A 77 1.46 6.35 -6.73
CA PHE A 77 1.99 6.23 -5.38
C PHE A 77 2.24 4.77 -4.97
N ARG A 78 1.27 3.86 -5.18
CA ARG A 78 1.40 2.44 -4.85
C ARG A 78 2.54 1.75 -5.61
N ILE A 79 2.79 2.15 -6.86
CA ILE A 79 3.92 1.70 -7.68
C ILE A 79 5.24 2.31 -7.17
N ALA A 80 5.26 3.60 -6.84
CA ALA A 80 6.45 4.32 -6.38
C ALA A 80 6.96 3.84 -5.00
N LEU A 81 6.03 3.52 -4.09
CA LEU A 81 6.32 3.11 -2.71
C LEU A 81 6.98 1.73 -2.66
N PRO A 82 8.21 1.59 -2.13
CA PRO A 82 8.88 0.29 -2.01
C PRO A 82 8.05 -0.76 -1.25
N ASP A 83 8.17 -2.03 -1.67
CA ASP A 83 7.53 -3.14 -0.97
C ASP A 83 8.10 -3.33 0.45
N PRO A 84 7.29 -3.82 1.41
CA PRO A 84 7.77 -4.13 2.75
C PRO A 84 8.79 -5.27 2.75
N LEU A 85 9.69 -5.25 3.74
CA LEU A 85 10.76 -6.25 3.88
C LEU A 85 10.37 -7.36 4.87
N VAL A 86 11.03 -8.51 4.75
CA VAL A 86 11.04 -9.52 5.81
C VAL A 86 11.91 -9.01 6.95
N VAL A 87 11.34 -8.86 8.13
CA VAL A 87 12.00 -8.33 9.33
C VAL A 87 12.02 -9.40 10.42
N LYS A 88 13.15 -9.53 11.10
CA LYS A 88 13.31 -10.44 12.24
C LYS A 88 13.08 -9.70 13.55
N ASP A 89 12.68 -10.46 14.57
CA ASP A 89 12.59 -9.99 15.95
C ASP A 89 11.70 -8.75 16.12
N ILE A 90 10.58 -8.72 15.38
CA ILE A 90 9.58 -7.64 15.46
C ILE A 90 9.00 -7.62 16.87
N SER A 91 9.05 -6.44 17.51
CA SER A 91 8.55 -6.28 18.88
C SER A 91 7.02 -6.22 18.93
N ARG A 92 6.47 -6.46 20.12
CA ARG A 92 5.03 -6.30 20.36
C ARG A 92 4.62 -4.84 20.14
N GLU A 93 5.46 -3.90 20.54
CA GLU A 93 5.21 -2.46 20.42
C GLU A 93 5.16 -2.05 18.94
N GLU A 94 6.02 -2.62 18.09
CA GLU A 94 6.02 -2.38 16.64
C GLU A 94 4.73 -2.89 15.98
N ILE A 95 4.30 -4.11 16.30
CA ILE A 95 3.00 -4.63 15.80
C ILE A 95 1.83 -3.81 16.36
N THR A 96 1.92 -3.35 17.60
CA THR A 96 0.88 -2.50 18.21
C THR A 96 0.74 -1.17 17.46
N GLU A 97 1.85 -0.53 17.10
CA GLU A 97 1.83 0.71 16.32
C GLU A 97 1.20 0.48 14.94
N ILE A 98 1.60 -0.57 14.21
CA ILE A 98 1.01 -0.90 12.90
C ILE A 98 -0.50 -1.15 13.01
N VAL A 99 -0.93 -1.96 13.98
CA VAL A 99 -2.36 -2.24 14.21
C VAL A 99 -3.11 -0.96 14.59
N THR A 100 -2.49 -0.07 15.35
CA THR A 100 -3.09 1.22 15.71
C THR A 100 -3.28 2.09 14.48
N ILE A 101 -2.28 2.18 13.59
CA ILE A 101 -2.38 2.90 12.31
C ILE A 101 -3.56 2.37 11.49
N LEU A 102 -3.68 1.06 11.35
CA LEU A 102 -4.74 0.42 10.55
C LEU A 102 -6.15 0.56 11.16
N LYS A 103 -6.28 0.71 12.49
CA LYS A 103 -7.58 0.72 13.18
C LYS A 103 -8.10 2.09 13.60
N VAL A 104 -7.22 2.97 14.06
CA VAL A 104 -7.64 4.26 14.65
C VAL A 104 -7.92 5.29 13.59
N PHE A 105 -7.27 5.17 12.43
CA PHE A 105 -7.53 5.99 11.26
C PHE A 105 -7.53 7.50 11.56
N ASP A 106 -6.33 8.05 11.78
CA ASP A 106 -6.15 9.48 12.03
C ASP A 106 -5.58 10.16 10.77
N VAL A 107 -6.37 11.04 10.17
CA VAL A 107 -5.97 11.75 8.96
C VAL A 107 -5.99 13.25 9.23
N PRO A 108 -4.84 13.93 9.04
CA PRO A 108 -4.80 15.38 9.08
C PRO A 108 -5.64 15.99 7.93
N GLU A 109 -6.26 17.12 8.19
CA GLU A 109 -6.95 17.91 7.17
C GLU A 109 -5.95 18.36 6.09
N GLU A 110 -6.31 18.18 4.82
CA GLU A 110 -5.48 18.64 3.70
C GLU A 110 -5.52 20.17 3.62
N THR A 111 -4.34 20.78 3.64
CA THR A 111 -4.12 22.21 3.45
C THR A 111 -3.14 22.46 2.30
N GLU A 112 -2.92 23.73 1.93
CA GLU A 112 -1.92 24.10 0.91
C GLU A 112 -0.48 23.66 1.27
N ASP A 113 -0.20 23.42 2.55
CA ASP A 113 1.10 22.99 3.07
C ASP A 113 1.19 21.46 3.29
N THR A 114 0.23 20.68 2.74
CA THR A 114 0.20 19.21 2.89
C THR A 114 1.45 18.59 2.30
N THR A 115 2.20 17.83 3.11
CA THR A 115 3.36 17.10 2.65
C THR A 115 2.94 15.85 1.85
N PHE A 116 3.84 15.32 1.02
CA PHE A 116 3.62 14.07 0.30
C PHE A 116 3.21 12.92 1.24
N GLU A 117 3.81 12.83 2.43
CA GLU A 117 3.46 11.82 3.42
C GLU A 117 2.04 12.00 3.96
N GLN A 118 1.60 13.24 4.19
CA GLN A 118 0.24 13.52 4.65
C GLN A 118 -0.79 13.21 3.57
N GLN A 119 -0.50 13.60 2.32
CA GLN A 119 -1.36 13.36 1.16
C GLN A 119 -1.66 11.86 0.97
N PHE A 120 -0.62 11.01 1.05
CA PHE A 120 -0.78 9.58 0.78
C PHE A 120 -0.99 8.72 2.02
N LYS A 121 -1.17 9.32 3.21
CA LYS A 121 -1.32 8.59 4.47
C LYS A 121 -2.47 7.58 4.44
N TRP A 122 -3.58 7.92 3.77
CA TRP A 122 -4.75 7.04 3.60
C TRP A 122 -4.40 5.72 2.92
N TYR A 123 -3.43 5.73 2.01
CA TYR A 123 -3.11 4.61 1.13
C TYR A 123 -1.94 3.76 1.64
N LEU A 124 -1.53 3.98 2.89
CA LEU A 124 -0.52 3.16 3.57
C LEU A 124 -1.09 1.85 4.14
N ASP A 125 -2.40 1.69 4.12
CA ASP A 125 -3.09 0.48 4.56
C ASP A 125 -2.59 -0.77 3.82
N GLU A 126 -2.49 -0.72 2.49
CA GLU A 126 -1.99 -1.86 1.70
C GLU A 126 -0.53 -2.19 2.01
N TYR A 127 0.30 -1.17 2.26
CA TYR A 127 1.69 -1.39 2.67
C TYR A 127 1.76 -2.16 4.00
N TYR A 128 1.00 -1.73 5.00
CA TYR A 128 0.99 -2.37 6.30
C TYR A 128 0.33 -3.75 6.27
N ASP A 129 -0.73 -3.95 5.49
CA ASP A 129 -1.32 -5.27 5.26
C ASP A 129 -0.32 -6.22 4.59
N ALA A 130 0.40 -5.76 3.57
CA ALA A 130 1.46 -6.54 2.93
C ALA A 130 2.59 -6.85 3.91
N PHE A 131 3.00 -5.89 4.76
CA PHE A 131 4.01 -6.10 5.80
C PHE A 131 3.58 -7.17 6.79
N LEU A 132 2.35 -7.10 7.31
CA LEU A 132 1.82 -8.08 8.26
C LEU A 132 1.65 -9.46 7.62
N LYS A 133 1.18 -9.53 6.38
CA LYS A 133 1.07 -10.80 5.63
C LYS A 133 2.43 -11.45 5.42
N LEU A 134 3.47 -10.65 5.19
CA LEU A 134 4.83 -11.12 4.98
C LEU A 134 5.50 -11.60 6.27
N ASN A 135 5.23 -10.94 7.39
CA ASN A 135 5.99 -11.11 8.64
C ASN A 135 5.23 -11.82 9.77
N CYS A 136 3.90 -11.91 9.71
CA CYS A 136 3.08 -12.52 10.75
C CYS A 136 2.35 -13.76 10.19
N ALA A 137 2.79 -14.95 10.58
CA ALA A 137 2.26 -16.23 10.06
C ALA A 137 0.75 -16.44 10.31
N LYS A 138 0.16 -15.74 11.29
CA LYS A 138 -1.27 -15.78 11.63
C LYS A 138 -2.05 -14.60 11.06
N TYR A 139 -1.44 -13.80 10.18
CA TYR A 139 -2.13 -12.69 9.55
C TYR A 139 -3.40 -13.16 8.85
N SER A 140 -4.47 -12.40 9.09
CA SER A 140 -5.77 -12.58 8.48
C SER A 140 -6.47 -11.23 8.45
N TYR A 141 -6.94 -10.83 7.27
CA TYR A 141 -7.70 -9.59 7.10
C TYR A 141 -8.93 -9.52 8.02
N LYS A 142 -9.48 -10.67 8.42
CA LYS A 142 -10.60 -10.75 9.39
C LYS A 142 -10.27 -10.11 10.74
N LEU A 143 -9.01 -10.00 11.14
CA LEU A 143 -8.63 -9.35 12.39
C LEU A 143 -8.93 -7.83 12.40
N PHE A 144 -9.05 -7.24 11.22
CA PHE A 144 -9.30 -5.81 11.00
C PHE A 144 -10.74 -5.51 10.58
N MET A 145 -11.59 -6.54 10.44
CA MET A 145 -13.00 -6.39 10.06
C MET A 145 -13.95 -6.75 11.18
N ARG A 146 -15.24 -6.42 10.97
CA ARG A 146 -16.34 -6.96 11.77
C ARG A 146 -16.49 -8.47 11.55
N ASN A 147 -16.47 -9.22 12.64
CA ASN A 147 -16.63 -10.67 12.68
C ASN A 147 -18.00 -11.07 13.23
N LYS A 148 -18.36 -12.34 13.06
CA LYS A 148 -19.56 -12.95 13.61
C LYS A 148 -19.19 -14.19 14.41
N ASN A 149 -19.60 -14.25 15.69
CA ASN A 149 -19.32 -15.40 16.53
C ASN A 149 -20.27 -16.59 16.20
N LYS A 150 -20.10 -17.72 16.88
CA LYS A 150 -20.91 -18.93 16.64
C LYS A 150 -22.40 -18.74 16.97
N GLN A 151 -22.71 -17.79 17.86
CA GLN A 151 -24.05 -17.41 18.28
C GLN A 151 -24.69 -16.41 17.30
N GLY A 152 -23.92 -15.93 16.33
CA GLY A 152 -24.38 -14.98 15.32
C GLY A 152 -24.24 -13.51 15.73
N GLU A 153 -23.59 -13.22 16.85
CA GLU A 153 -23.37 -11.86 17.35
C GLU A 153 -22.15 -11.25 16.66
N TYR A 154 -22.24 -9.95 16.32
CA TYR A 154 -21.15 -9.23 15.69
C TYR A 154 -20.16 -8.70 16.73
N PHE A 155 -18.88 -8.78 16.42
CA PHE A 155 -17.80 -8.22 17.24
C PHE A 155 -16.64 -7.76 16.35
N GLU A 156 -15.78 -6.91 16.91
CA GLU A 156 -14.52 -6.49 16.32
C GLU A 156 -13.41 -6.78 17.31
N TYR A 157 -12.26 -7.25 16.82
CA TYR A 157 -11.10 -7.40 17.66
C TYR A 157 -10.62 -6.02 18.12
N SER A 158 -10.29 -5.89 19.40
CA SER A 158 -9.53 -4.74 19.90
C SER A 158 -8.11 -4.72 19.32
N ILE A 159 -7.40 -3.60 19.50
CA ILE A 159 -5.97 -3.49 19.13
C ILE A 159 -5.18 -4.60 19.84
N GLU A 160 -5.36 -4.76 21.15
CA GLU A 160 -4.64 -5.76 21.94
C GLU A 160 -4.92 -7.20 21.47
N GLU A 161 -6.18 -7.55 21.21
CA GLU A 161 -6.52 -8.88 20.71
C GLU A 161 -5.94 -9.13 19.32
N THR A 162 -5.93 -8.11 18.45
CA THR A 162 -5.34 -8.19 17.12
C THR A 162 -3.84 -8.45 17.20
N VAL A 163 -3.12 -7.70 18.03
CA VAL A 163 -1.68 -7.89 18.30
C VAL A 163 -1.43 -9.29 18.85
N ASN A 164 -2.26 -9.77 19.79
CA ASN A 164 -2.14 -11.11 20.34
C ASN A 164 -2.29 -12.20 19.28
N GLU A 165 -3.26 -12.08 18.36
CA GLU A 165 -3.42 -13.05 17.27
C GLU A 165 -2.24 -13.03 16.29
N LEU A 166 -1.77 -11.85 15.89
CA LEU A 166 -0.65 -11.69 14.95
C LEU A 166 0.68 -12.26 15.49
N MET A 167 0.89 -12.16 16.80
CA MET A 167 2.12 -12.59 17.47
C MET A 167 2.13 -14.08 17.88
N LYS A 168 1.06 -14.84 17.61
CA LYS A 168 1.04 -16.28 17.87
C LYS A 168 1.96 -17.01 16.90
N LYS A 169 2.78 -17.90 17.44
CA LYS A 169 3.64 -18.82 16.68
C LYS A 169 2.83 -20.00 16.14
#